data_AF-A0A9X7MG53-F1
#
_entry.id   AF-A0A9X7MG53-F1
#
_cell.length_a   1.000
_cell.length_b   1.000
_cell.length_c   1.000
_cell.angle_alpha   90.00
_cell.angle_beta   90.00
_cell.angle_gamma   90.00
#
_symmetry.space_group_name_H-M   'P 1'
#
loop_
_entity.id
_entity.type
_entity.pdbx_description
1 polymer ?
#
loop_
_entity_poly.entity_id
_entity_poly.type
_entity_poly.pdbx_seq_one_letter_code
_entity_poly.pdbx_strand_id
1 'polypeptide(L)'
;MMKLQEEILKIKNEMIDEFDRRVEALKVDEQEFPKRGDKYHFIEATGRIDWFQWNESDFGLRAQDIGNIYKTDEEAQFAREKLKVEAELRKFSRPFMWGTENTAILFDGDGFKFDTRLAYVFQGTIYFESEEKAKQAIQSVGEDRIKKYIFGVED
;
A
#
# COMPACT_ATOMS: atom_id res chain seq x y z
N MET A 1 1.78 53.41 3.37
CA MET A 1 0.84 52.45 2.77
C MET A 1 1.46 51.71 1.59
N MET A 2 2.10 52.40 0.63
CA MET A 2 2.72 51.78 -0.56
C MET A 2 3.76 50.68 -0.27
N LYS A 3 4.68 50.90 0.69
CA LYS A 3 5.72 49.91 1.06
C LYS A 3 5.17 48.59 1.61
N LEU A 4 4.09 48.66 2.40
CA LEU A 4 3.46 47.47 2.97
C LEU A 4 2.76 46.64 1.88
N GLN A 5 2.18 47.32 0.88
CA GLN A 5 1.54 46.64 -0.25
C GLN A 5 2.59 45.94 -1.14
N GLU A 6 3.76 46.56 -1.32
CA GLU A 6 4.90 45.94 -2.03
C GLU A 6 5.45 44.72 -1.30
N GLU A 7 5.60 44.78 0.03
CA GLU A 7 6.04 43.64 0.85
C GLU A 7 5.03 42.49 0.82
N ILE A 8 3.73 42.79 0.96
CA ILE A 8 2.66 41.77 0.85
C ILE A 8 2.66 41.13 -0.54
N LEU A 9 2.84 41.92 -1.60
CA LEU A 9 2.86 41.40 -2.97
C LEU A 9 4.08 40.49 -3.19
N LYS A 10 5.24 40.86 -2.64
CA LYS A 10 6.45 40.05 -2.71
C LYS A 10 6.26 38.70 -2.01
N ILE A 11 5.77 38.69 -0.77
CA ILE A 11 5.51 37.47 -0.01
C ILE A 11 4.50 36.58 -0.74
N LYS A 12 3.43 37.17 -1.29
CA LYS A 12 2.41 36.43 -2.05
C LYS A 12 3.03 35.71 -3.26
N ASN A 13 3.90 36.39 -4.01
CA ASN A 13 4.55 35.79 -5.17
C ASN A 13 5.53 34.67 -4.74
N GLU A 14 6.31 34.88 -3.68
CA GLU A 14 7.21 33.85 -3.14
C GLU A 14 6.44 32.59 -2.69
N MET A 15 5.28 32.78 -2.04
CA MET A 15 4.41 31.67 -1.64
C MET A 15 3.81 30.93 -2.85
N ILE A 16 3.40 31.65 -3.89
CA ILE A 16 2.91 31.05 -5.13
C ILE A 16 4.02 30.23 -5.80
N ASP A 17 5.23 30.79 -5.91
CA ASP A 17 6.38 30.10 -6.51
C ASP A 17 6.81 28.85 -5.72
N GLU A 18 6.70 28.88 -4.39
CA GLU A 18 6.95 27.71 -3.55
C GLU A 18 5.84 26.66 -3.70
N PHE A 19 4.58 27.10 -3.74
CA PHE A 19 3.43 26.20 -3.95
C PHE A 19 3.50 25.52 -5.31
N ASP A 20 3.79 26.26 -6.38
CA ASP A 20 3.92 25.72 -7.74
C ASP A 20 5.07 24.72 -7.83
N ARG A 21 6.22 24.99 -7.19
CA ARG A 21 7.32 24.02 -7.10
C ARG A 21 6.93 22.75 -6.36
N ARG A 22 6.15 22.86 -5.27
CA ARG A 22 5.64 21.70 -4.55
C ARG A 22 4.63 20.92 -5.39
N VAL A 23 3.72 21.60 -6.07
CA VAL A 23 2.77 20.97 -7.00
C VAL A 23 3.51 20.26 -8.12
N GLU A 24 4.55 20.88 -8.70
CA GLU A 24 5.35 20.26 -9.76
C GLU A 24 6.14 19.05 -9.24
N ALA A 25 6.69 19.12 -8.02
CA ALA A 25 7.35 17.97 -7.38
C ALA A 25 6.35 16.86 -6.99
N LEU A 26 5.09 17.22 -6.74
CA LEU A 26 3.98 16.31 -6.45
C LEU A 26 3.26 15.81 -7.70
N LYS A 27 3.57 16.35 -8.89
CA LYS A 27 3.17 15.71 -10.13
C LYS A 27 3.89 14.38 -10.15
N VAL A 28 3.15 13.36 -9.72
CA VAL A 28 3.44 11.98 -10.05
C VAL A 28 3.62 12.00 -11.55
N ASP A 29 4.81 11.62 -12.00
CA ASP A 29 5.05 11.39 -13.40
C ASP A 29 4.07 10.27 -13.80
N GLU A 30 2.88 10.66 -14.27
CA GLU A 30 1.88 9.83 -14.96
C GLU A 30 2.44 9.35 -16.31
N GLN A 31 3.76 9.19 -16.39
CA GLN A 31 4.38 8.36 -17.38
C GLN A 31 3.69 7.00 -17.33
N GLU A 32 3.07 6.65 -18.45
CA GLU A 32 2.73 5.27 -18.76
C GLU A 32 3.96 4.41 -18.44
N PHE A 33 3.82 3.52 -17.46
CA PHE A 33 4.82 2.55 -17.09
C PHE A 33 4.21 1.16 -17.26
N PRO A 34 4.94 0.20 -17.84
CA PRO A 34 6.32 0.29 -18.33
C PRO A 34 6.40 0.69 -19.82
N LYS A 35 7.48 1.36 -20.21
CA LYS A 35 7.88 1.63 -21.61
C LYS A 35 9.08 0.80 -22.01
N ARG A 36 9.26 0.56 -23.31
CA ARG A 36 10.44 -0.14 -23.82
C ARG A 36 11.73 0.51 -23.32
N GLY A 37 12.55 -0.27 -22.64
CA GLY A 37 13.79 0.18 -22.02
C GLY A 37 13.69 0.48 -20.52
N ASP A 38 12.48 0.57 -19.96
CA ASP A 38 12.31 0.83 -18.52
C ASP A 38 12.79 -0.35 -17.70
N LYS A 39 13.45 -0.06 -16.58
CA LYS A 39 13.73 -1.07 -15.57
C LYS A 39 12.47 -1.31 -14.75
N TYR A 40 12.05 -2.57 -14.63
CA TYR A 40 11.00 -2.96 -13.69
C TYR A 40 11.52 -4.04 -12.75
N HIS A 41 11.03 -4.02 -11.53
CA HIS A 41 11.28 -5.01 -10.49
C HIS A 41 10.04 -5.91 -10.38
N PHE A 42 10.24 -7.15 -9.97
CA PHE A 42 9.15 -8.11 -9.79
C PHE A 42 9.49 -9.09 -8.67
N ILE A 43 8.45 -9.70 -8.09
CA ILE A 43 8.60 -10.69 -7.03
C ILE A 43 8.55 -12.08 -7.66
N GLU A 44 9.63 -12.84 -7.52
CA GLU A 44 9.69 -14.24 -7.92
C GLU A 44 8.84 -15.15 -7.00
N ALA A 45 8.61 -16.39 -7.42
CA ALA A 45 7.78 -17.36 -6.69
C ALA A 45 8.23 -17.63 -5.23
N THR A 46 9.51 -17.43 -4.91
CA THR A 46 10.07 -17.60 -3.55
C THR A 46 10.04 -16.32 -2.71
N GLY A 47 9.56 -15.21 -3.28
CA GLY A 47 9.61 -13.88 -2.67
C GLY A 47 10.92 -13.13 -2.92
N ARG A 48 11.87 -13.69 -3.69
CA ARG A 48 13.05 -12.95 -4.16
C ARG A 48 12.59 -11.81 -5.08
N ILE A 49 13.25 -10.66 -4.98
CA ILE A 49 13.05 -9.56 -5.92
C ILE A 49 14.14 -9.64 -6.97
N ASP A 50 13.74 -9.58 -8.23
CA ASP A 50 14.63 -9.44 -9.36
C ASP A 50 14.11 -8.33 -10.28
N TRP A 51 14.84 -8.04 -11.34
CA TRP A 51 14.51 -6.97 -12.26
C TRP A 51 14.86 -7.34 -13.69
N PHE A 52 14.08 -6.79 -14.62
CA PHE A 52 14.38 -6.84 -16.04
C PHE A 52 14.21 -5.47 -16.68
N GLN A 53 14.68 -5.36 -17.91
CA GLN A 53 14.36 -4.24 -18.78
C GLN A 53 13.10 -4.58 -19.59
N TRP A 54 12.15 -3.66 -19.63
CA TRP A 54 10.92 -3.83 -20.38
C TRP A 54 11.21 -3.86 -21.88
N ASN A 55 10.70 -4.89 -22.53
CA ASN A 55 10.87 -5.16 -23.95
C ASN A 55 9.67 -5.93 -24.51
N GLU A 56 8.50 -5.77 -23.86
CA GLU A 56 7.26 -6.43 -24.26
C GLU A 56 7.38 -7.97 -24.33
N SER A 57 8.30 -8.57 -23.58
CA SER A 57 8.47 -10.02 -23.54
C SER A 57 7.26 -10.72 -22.91
N ASP A 58 7.02 -11.97 -23.30
CA ASP A 58 5.98 -12.82 -22.73
C ASP A 58 6.02 -12.87 -21.19
N PHE A 59 7.22 -12.86 -20.60
CA PHE A 59 7.38 -12.79 -19.15
C PHE A 59 6.87 -11.47 -18.58
N GLY A 60 7.33 -10.34 -19.13
CA GLY A 60 6.93 -9.01 -18.69
C GLY A 60 5.43 -8.79 -18.81
N LEU A 61 4.82 -9.19 -19.93
CA LEU A 61 3.37 -9.11 -20.14
C LEU A 61 2.60 -9.94 -19.10
N ARG A 62 3.02 -11.18 -18.83
CA ARG A 62 2.38 -12.03 -17.80
C ARG A 62 2.56 -11.47 -16.39
N ALA A 63 3.72 -10.88 -16.08
CA ALA A 63 3.96 -10.24 -14.80
C ALA A 63 3.08 -8.99 -14.65
N GLN A 64 2.90 -8.21 -15.72
CA GLN A 64 2.01 -7.05 -15.76
C GLN A 64 0.54 -7.45 -15.56
N ASP A 65 0.08 -8.52 -16.21
CA ASP A 65 -1.31 -9.01 -16.13
C ASP A 65 -1.77 -9.30 -14.70
N ILE A 66 -0.83 -9.66 -13.82
CA ILE A 66 -1.10 -9.95 -12.41
C ILE A 66 -0.66 -8.82 -11.46
N GLY A 67 -0.22 -7.68 -12.00
CA GLY A 67 0.26 -6.53 -11.21
C GLY A 67 1.58 -6.79 -10.46
N ASN A 68 2.43 -7.69 -10.94
CA ASN A 68 3.72 -8.03 -10.35
C ASN A 68 4.87 -7.29 -11.06
N ILE A 69 4.64 -6.03 -11.44
CA ILE A 69 5.66 -5.14 -11.99
C ILE A 69 5.70 -3.87 -11.13
N TYR A 70 6.91 -3.51 -10.71
CA TYR A 70 7.15 -2.37 -9.83
C TYR A 70 8.20 -1.46 -10.47
N LYS A 71 7.96 -0.14 -10.42
CA LYS A 71 8.86 0.84 -11.02
C LYS A 71 10.16 0.91 -10.23
N THR A 72 10.07 0.80 -8.91
CA THR A 72 11.22 0.86 -8.01
C THR A 72 11.44 -0.43 -7.24
N ASP A 73 12.66 -0.62 -6.71
CA ASP A 73 12.97 -1.76 -5.85
C ASP A 73 12.22 -1.62 -4.51
N GLU A 74 12.06 -0.40 -4.02
CA GLU A 74 11.32 -0.08 -2.81
C GLU A 74 9.84 -0.47 -2.90
N GLU A 75 9.20 -0.22 -4.04
CA GLU A 75 7.82 -0.67 -4.31
C GLU A 75 7.72 -2.20 -4.28
N ALA A 76 8.67 -2.90 -4.92
CA ALA A 76 8.73 -4.36 -4.91
C ALA A 76 8.97 -4.92 -3.50
N GLN A 77 9.86 -4.29 -2.73
CA GLN A 77 10.11 -4.64 -1.33
C GLN A 77 8.86 -4.46 -0.47
N PHE A 78 8.15 -3.35 -0.62
CA PHE A 78 6.91 -3.10 0.10
C PHE A 78 5.84 -4.15 -0.23
N ALA A 79 5.63 -4.43 -1.51
CA ALA A 79 4.67 -5.44 -1.95
C ALA A 79 5.06 -6.85 -1.45
N ARG A 80 6.35 -7.19 -1.44
CA ARG A 80 6.86 -8.44 -0.88
C ARG A 80 6.58 -8.56 0.62
N GLU A 81 6.86 -7.51 1.39
CA GLU A 81 6.60 -7.53 2.83
C GLU A 81 5.09 -7.58 3.14
N LYS A 82 4.26 -6.91 2.34
CA LYS A 82 2.80 -7.07 2.40
C LYS A 82 2.37 -8.52 2.20
N LEU A 83 2.88 -9.20 1.16
CA LEU A 83 2.57 -10.62 0.92
C LEU A 83 2.97 -11.50 2.11
N LYS A 84 4.13 -11.25 2.73
CA LYS A 84 4.57 -11.98 3.93
C LYS A 84 3.65 -11.74 5.13
N VAL A 85 3.31 -10.48 5.42
CA VAL A 85 2.42 -10.11 6.53
C VAL A 85 1.04 -10.74 6.33
N GLU A 86 0.48 -10.68 5.12
CA GLU A 86 -0.78 -11.36 4.83
C GLU A 86 -0.67 -12.89 4.98
N ALA A 87 0.42 -13.50 4.52
CA ALA A 87 0.65 -14.94 4.68
C ALA A 87 0.77 -15.36 6.16
N GLU A 88 1.39 -14.54 6.99
CA GLU A 88 1.47 -14.77 8.43
C GLU A 88 0.10 -14.61 9.12
N LEU A 89 -0.66 -13.56 8.77
CA LEU A 89 -2.04 -13.37 9.25
C LEU A 89 -2.95 -14.54 8.85
N ARG A 90 -2.79 -15.05 7.62
CA ARG A 90 -3.59 -16.17 7.12
C ARG A 90 -3.46 -17.46 7.95
N LYS A 91 -2.36 -17.64 8.68
CA LYS A 91 -2.16 -18.79 9.60
C LYS A 91 -3.16 -18.82 10.76
N PHE A 92 -3.74 -17.68 11.10
CA PHE A 92 -4.77 -17.53 12.14
C PHE A 92 -6.18 -17.36 11.55
N SER A 93 -6.29 -17.26 10.23
CA SER A 93 -7.52 -16.94 9.52
C SER A 93 -8.29 -18.19 9.12
N ARG A 94 -9.53 -17.98 8.68
CA ARG A 94 -10.32 -18.96 7.94
C ARG A 94 -11.14 -18.28 6.84
N PRO A 95 -11.62 -19.01 5.84
CA PRO A 95 -12.61 -18.48 4.92
C PRO A 95 -13.84 -17.92 5.65
N PHE A 96 -14.48 -16.94 5.03
CA PHE A 96 -15.75 -16.41 5.51
C PHE A 96 -16.81 -17.52 5.58
N MET A 97 -17.57 -17.57 6.66
CA MET A 97 -18.64 -18.53 6.88
C MET A 97 -19.96 -17.81 7.15
N TRP A 98 -20.93 -18.00 6.24
CA TRP A 98 -22.26 -17.40 6.33
C TRP A 98 -22.99 -17.82 7.61
N GLY A 99 -23.66 -16.86 8.26
CA GLY A 99 -24.45 -17.13 9.47
C GLY A 99 -23.62 -17.46 10.72
N THR A 100 -22.31 -17.25 10.66
CA THR A 100 -21.41 -17.36 11.82
C THR A 100 -20.63 -16.06 11.98
N GLU A 101 -20.06 -15.85 13.16
CA GLU A 101 -19.18 -14.71 13.42
C GLU A 101 -17.94 -14.78 12.52
N ASN A 102 -17.64 -13.70 11.81
CA ASN A 102 -16.39 -13.55 11.05
C ASN A 102 -15.77 -12.23 11.45
N THR A 103 -14.67 -12.26 12.17
CA THR A 103 -14.01 -11.03 12.65
C THR A 103 -13.01 -10.54 11.62
N ALA A 104 -13.06 -9.27 11.29
CA ALA A 104 -12.04 -8.57 10.51
C ALA A 104 -11.25 -7.61 11.41
N ILE A 105 -9.98 -7.40 11.09
CA ILE A 105 -9.15 -6.36 11.70
C ILE A 105 -9.38 -5.06 10.92
N LEU A 106 -9.62 -3.98 11.65
CA LEU A 106 -9.71 -2.62 11.14
C LEU A 106 -8.64 -1.76 11.84
N PHE A 107 -8.30 -0.63 11.24
CA PHE A 107 -7.40 0.37 11.84
C PHE A 107 -7.97 1.76 11.60
N ASP A 108 -8.14 2.54 12.67
CA ASP A 108 -8.56 3.95 12.63
C ASP A 108 -7.58 4.84 13.42
N GLY A 109 -7.92 6.12 13.59
CA GLY A 109 -7.07 7.08 14.32
C GLY A 109 -6.82 6.71 15.79
N ASP A 110 -7.64 5.84 16.37
CA ASP A 110 -7.52 5.34 17.74
C ASP A 110 -6.88 3.93 17.80
N GLY A 111 -6.39 3.41 16.67
CA GLY A 111 -5.69 2.13 16.55
C GLY A 111 -6.54 0.97 16.03
N PHE A 112 -6.17 -0.26 16.42
CA PHE A 112 -6.85 -1.47 15.93
C PHE A 112 -8.27 -1.59 16.48
N LYS A 113 -9.23 -1.90 15.59
CA LYS A 113 -10.60 -2.29 15.92
C LYS A 113 -10.92 -3.66 15.34
N PHE A 114 -11.98 -4.26 15.85
CA PHE A 114 -12.48 -5.56 15.41
C PHE A 114 -13.93 -5.43 15.02
N ASP A 115 -14.26 -6.06 13.90
CA ASP A 115 -15.57 -5.92 13.30
C ASP A 115 -16.09 -7.29 12.89
N THR A 116 -17.19 -7.68 13.51
CA THR A 116 -17.79 -9.00 13.37
C THR A 116 -18.90 -8.96 12.32
N ARG A 117 -18.73 -9.79 11.29
CA ARG A 117 -19.62 -9.85 10.12
C ARG A 117 -20.32 -11.21 10.03
N LEU A 118 -21.59 -11.18 9.64
CA LEU A 118 -22.43 -12.38 9.49
C LEU A 118 -22.95 -12.58 8.05
N ALA A 119 -23.06 -11.50 7.27
CA ALA A 119 -23.91 -11.48 6.07
C ALA A 119 -23.32 -10.75 4.84
N TYR A 120 -22.06 -10.30 4.88
CA TYR A 120 -21.40 -9.70 3.73
C TYR A 120 -19.89 -9.79 3.85
N VAL A 121 -19.24 -9.89 2.69
CA VAL A 121 -17.81 -10.12 2.52
C VAL A 121 -17.20 -8.88 1.86
N PHE A 122 -16.17 -8.32 2.46
CA PHE A 122 -15.38 -7.25 1.87
C PHE A 122 -14.25 -7.85 1.05
N GLN A 123 -14.03 -7.31 -0.15
CA GLN A 123 -12.95 -7.72 -1.01
C GLN A 123 -11.61 -7.46 -0.32
N GLY A 124 -10.72 -8.46 -0.33
CA GLY A 124 -9.36 -8.35 0.23
C GLY A 124 -9.28 -8.51 1.75
N THR A 125 -10.38 -8.74 2.46
CA THR A 125 -10.38 -8.92 3.91
C THR A 125 -9.96 -10.33 4.33
N ILE A 126 -9.06 -10.41 5.31
CA ILE A 126 -8.73 -11.64 6.02
C ILE A 126 -9.69 -11.78 7.20
N TYR A 127 -10.42 -12.90 7.26
CA TYR A 127 -11.39 -13.17 8.31
C TYR A 127 -10.85 -14.15 9.34
N PHE A 128 -11.12 -13.86 10.61
CA PHE A 128 -10.80 -14.69 11.76
C PHE A 128 -12.09 -15.28 12.33
N GLU A 129 -11.95 -16.40 13.05
CA GLU A 129 -13.12 -17.04 13.68
C GLU A 129 -13.70 -16.24 14.84
N SER A 130 -12.88 -15.41 15.49
CA SER A 130 -13.27 -14.57 16.61
C SER A 130 -12.30 -13.40 16.80
N GLU A 131 -12.67 -12.45 17.65
CA GLU A 131 -11.82 -11.34 18.07
C GLU A 131 -10.53 -11.82 18.77
N GLU A 132 -10.61 -12.87 19.58
CA GLU A 132 -9.43 -13.44 20.25
C GLU A 132 -8.41 -13.96 19.25
N LYS A 133 -8.85 -14.61 18.16
CA LYS A 133 -7.94 -15.04 17.09
C LYS A 133 -7.34 -13.87 16.34
N ALA A 134 -8.12 -12.83 16.07
CA ALA A 134 -7.61 -11.61 15.44
C ALA A 134 -6.54 -10.94 16.32
N LYS A 135 -6.76 -10.85 17.65
CA LYS A 135 -5.77 -10.34 18.62
C LYS A 135 -4.50 -11.20 18.67
N GLN A 136 -4.64 -12.53 18.67
CA GLN A 136 -3.50 -13.44 18.60
C GLN A 136 -2.68 -13.24 17.33
N ALA A 137 -3.35 -13.05 16.19
CA ALA A 137 -2.69 -12.77 14.92
C ALA A 137 -1.90 -11.45 14.98
N ILE A 138 -2.50 -10.38 15.51
CA ILE A 138 -1.83 -9.08 15.68
C ILE A 138 -0.58 -9.22 16.56
N GLN A 139 -0.71 -9.86 17.71
CA GLN A 139 0.40 -10.06 18.64
C GLN A 139 1.53 -10.90 18.02
N SER A 140 1.19 -11.93 17.24
CA SER A 140 2.18 -12.82 16.62
C SER A 140 2.91 -12.18 15.44
N VAL A 141 2.23 -11.36 14.65
CA VAL A 141 2.78 -10.76 13.42
C VAL A 141 3.49 -9.44 13.70
N GLY A 142 3.00 -8.69 14.68
CA GLY A 142 3.49 -7.39 15.10
C GLY A 142 2.60 -6.24 14.60
N GLU A 143 2.17 -5.39 15.52
CA GLU A 143 1.31 -4.22 15.28
C GLU A 143 1.87 -3.29 14.20
N ASP A 144 3.15 -2.89 14.33
CA ASP A 144 3.81 -1.97 13.39
C ASP A 144 3.84 -2.52 11.96
N ARG A 145 4.07 -3.83 11.81
CA ARG A 145 4.12 -4.47 10.50
C ARG A 145 2.74 -4.50 9.86
N ILE A 146 1.71 -4.81 10.62
CA ILE A 146 0.32 -4.81 10.11
C ILE A 146 -0.09 -3.38 9.74
N LYS A 147 0.15 -2.41 10.62
CA LYS A 147 -0.15 -1.00 10.38
C LYS A 147 0.51 -0.50 9.09
N LYS A 148 1.81 -0.75 8.92
CA LYS A 148 2.57 -0.33 7.73
C LYS A 148 2.15 -1.07 6.47
N TYR A 149 2.12 -2.40 6.46
CA TYR A 149 2.02 -3.16 5.21
C TYR A 149 0.59 -3.55 4.81
N ILE A 150 -0.35 -3.63 5.76
CA ILE A 150 -1.76 -3.92 5.48
C ILE A 150 -2.56 -2.64 5.33
N PHE A 151 -2.38 -1.70 6.26
CA PHE A 151 -3.14 -0.45 6.28
C PHE A 151 -2.44 0.73 5.59
N GLY A 152 -1.16 0.60 5.24
CA GLY A 152 -0.42 1.66 4.55
C GLY A 152 -0.23 2.91 5.41
N VAL A 153 -0.31 2.77 6.74
CA VAL A 153 -0.16 3.89 7.67
C VAL A 153 1.27 3.89 8.20
N GLU A 154 1.99 4.98 7.93
CA GLU A 154 3.28 5.28 8.56
C GLU A 154 3.04 6.28 9.71
N ASP A 155 3.94 6.29 10.70
CA ASP A 155 3.91 7.24 11.81
C ASP A 155 4.30 8.66 11.36
#